data_AF-A0A1Y3EEP4-F1
#
_entry.id   AF-A0A1Y3EEP4-F1
#
_cell.length_a   1.000
_cell.length_b   1.000
_cell.length_c   1.000
_cell.angle_alpha   90.00
_cell.angle_beta   90.00
_cell.angle_gamma   90.00
#
_symmetry.space_group_name_H-M   'P 1'
#
loop_
_entity.id
_entity.type
_entity.pdbx_description
1 polymer ?
#
loop_
_entity_poly.entity_id
_entity_poly.type
_entity_poly.pdbx_seq_one_letter_code
_entity_poly.pdbx_strand_id
1 'polypeptide(L)'
;MRFKWPNGVVPYTFVDTHDWLEPCVKDAMKTIENASCIRFVPYNETVHDSIGYLSIKTIRNGCKSHVGRVPGKGTPFYLARVCCNKKGTVLHELMHTLGFIHEHSRPDSKTYIDIDKNNVAKVHWKNLNREDVWLKIPITTMYDYDSVMHYSPHAFSKNGGVVIKARNNRTIGQRDHLSILDVYKINTLYRCKSYLKCYDNLELNDCIEQGLVKKKCADKDWGFANCKQTCGFCRPFQKPYRRYGDCIDFSPMCPWWVKQGLCGKRKLVNEWCERSCNRCF
;
A
#
# COMPACT_ATOMS: atom_id res chain seq x y z
N MET A 1 -7.10 11.55 7.17
CA MET A 1 -6.66 10.41 8.01
C MET A 1 -5.85 10.93 9.18
N ARG A 2 -6.33 10.77 10.41
CA ARG A 2 -5.67 11.29 11.64
C ARG A 2 -4.30 10.64 11.92
N PHE A 3 -4.07 9.44 11.39
CA PHE A 3 -2.91 8.59 11.68
C PHE A 3 -1.77 8.71 10.64
N LYS A 4 -1.91 9.58 9.63
CA LYS A 4 -0.82 9.84 8.67
C LYS A 4 0.23 10.76 9.31
N TRP A 5 1.50 10.58 8.94
CA TRP A 5 2.58 11.51 9.28
C TRP A 5 2.38 12.88 8.60
N PRO A 6 2.31 13.99 9.35
CA PRO A 6 2.14 15.31 8.77
C PRO A 6 3.28 15.63 7.81
N ASN A 7 2.95 16.15 6.63
CA ASN A 7 3.92 16.54 5.59
C ASN A 7 4.89 15.44 5.14
N GLY A 8 4.64 14.16 5.48
CA GLY A 8 5.58 13.06 5.16
C GLY A 8 6.83 13.03 6.04
N VAL A 9 6.85 13.79 7.14
CA VAL A 9 7.97 13.79 8.08
C VAL A 9 7.72 12.72 9.15
N VAL A 10 8.65 11.79 9.28
CA VAL A 10 8.62 10.69 10.26
C VAL A 10 9.78 10.89 11.23
N PRO A 11 9.57 11.57 12.37
CA PRO A 11 10.56 11.62 13.44
C PRO A 11 10.81 10.21 13.96
N TYR A 12 12.06 9.84 14.27
CA TYR A 12 12.39 8.52 14.80
C TYR A 12 13.44 8.58 15.90
N THR A 13 13.44 7.55 16.75
CA THR A 13 14.50 7.31 17.73
C THR A 13 14.75 5.82 17.89
N PHE A 14 16.02 5.46 18.09
CA PHE A 14 16.43 4.12 18.49
C PHE A 14 16.42 4.07 20.02
N VAL A 15 15.47 3.32 20.59
CA VAL A 15 15.42 3.12 22.05
C VAL A 15 16.43 2.06 22.47
N ASP A 16 16.59 1.03 21.64
CA ASP A 16 17.61 0.00 21.84
C ASP A 16 18.74 0.21 20.83
N THR A 17 19.97 -0.03 21.25
CA THR A 17 21.17 0.10 20.42
C THR A 17 21.80 -1.27 20.19
N HIS A 18 21.96 -1.63 18.91
CA HIS A 18 22.64 -2.85 18.48
C HIS A 18 23.37 -2.56 17.17
N ASP A 19 24.54 -3.18 16.97
CA ASP A 19 25.39 -3.05 15.77
C ASP A 19 24.65 -3.35 14.46
N TRP A 20 23.69 -4.28 14.49
CA TRP A 20 22.92 -4.69 13.32
C TRP A 20 21.67 -3.84 13.06
N LEU A 21 21.10 -3.17 14.07
CA LEU A 21 19.75 -2.60 14.02
C LEU A 21 19.71 -1.29 13.24
N GLU A 22 20.59 -0.35 13.59
CA GLU A 22 20.61 0.98 12.97
C GLU A 22 20.95 0.93 11.47
N PRO A 23 21.97 0.17 11.02
CA PRO A 23 22.29 0.06 9.60
C PRO A 23 21.13 -0.48 8.75
N CYS A 24 20.47 -1.57 9.16
CA CYS A 24 19.39 -2.15 8.35
C CYS A 24 18.13 -1.25 8.31
N VAL A 25 17.79 -0.59 9.43
CA VAL A 25 16.66 0.34 9.46
C VAL A 25 16.92 1.57 8.60
N LYS A 26 18.12 2.16 8.70
CA LYS A 26 18.48 3.33 7.89
C LYS A 26 18.55 3.03 6.39
N ASP A 27 19.01 1.84 5.99
CA ASP A 27 19.01 1.44 4.58
C ASP A 27 17.59 1.30 4.00
N ALA A 28 16.66 0.73 4.76
CA ALA A 28 15.25 0.66 4.38
C ALA A 28 14.58 2.05 4.35
N MET A 29 14.88 2.92 5.32
CA MET A 29 14.44 4.32 5.32
C MET A 29 14.91 5.04 4.05
N LYS A 30 16.20 4.95 3.73
CA LYS A 30 16.79 5.57 2.53
C LYS A 30 16.12 5.11 1.24
N THR A 31 15.74 3.83 1.16
CA THR A 31 15.00 3.30 0.00
C THR A 31 13.66 4.02 -0.20
N ILE A 32 12.91 4.26 0.89
CA ILE A 32 11.64 5.01 0.85
C ILE A 32 11.88 6.49 0.52
N GLU A 33 12.92 7.12 1.09
CA GLU A 33 13.24 8.53 0.86
C GLU A 33 13.64 8.81 -0.59
N ASN A 34 14.40 7.90 -1.21
CA ASN A 34 14.79 8.00 -2.62
C ASN A 34 13.60 7.89 -3.57
N ALA A 35 12.60 7.07 -3.20
CA ALA A 35 11.45 6.80 -4.03
C ALA A 35 10.26 7.75 -3.78
N SER A 36 10.34 8.64 -2.77
CA SER A 36 9.20 9.44 -2.35
C SER A 36 9.57 10.79 -1.71
N CYS A 37 8.56 11.52 -1.25
CA CYS A 37 8.73 12.72 -0.44
C CYS A 37 8.75 12.47 1.08
N ILE A 38 8.71 11.21 1.53
CA ILE A 38 8.86 10.87 2.94
C ILE A 38 10.25 11.22 3.43
N ARG A 39 10.37 11.78 4.63
CA ARG A 39 11.67 12.10 5.25
C ARG A 39 11.70 11.58 6.67
N PHE A 40 12.68 10.73 6.97
CA PHE A 40 12.95 10.24 8.32
C PHE A 40 13.93 11.18 8.99
N VAL A 41 13.53 11.76 10.12
CA VAL A 41 14.35 12.76 10.82
C VAL A 41 14.59 12.31 12.27
N PRO A 42 15.76 12.61 12.87
CA PRO A 42 15.95 12.38 14.29
C PRO A 42 14.85 13.07 15.11
N TYR A 43 14.28 12.35 16.07
CA TYR A 43 13.27 12.91 16.95
C TYR A 43 13.86 14.06 17.79
N ASN A 44 13.06 15.11 17.95
CA ASN A 44 13.37 16.27 18.75
C ASN A 44 12.07 16.65 19.46
N GLU A 45 12.08 16.62 20.78
CA GLU A 45 10.87 16.78 21.60
C GLU A 45 10.22 18.15 21.36
N THR A 46 10.99 19.24 21.35
CA THR A 46 10.48 20.60 21.16
C THR A 46 9.80 20.81 19.81
N VAL A 47 10.26 20.14 18.75
CA VAL A 47 9.72 20.28 17.38
C VAL A 47 8.60 19.28 17.11
N HIS A 48 8.70 18.07 17.66
CA HIS A 48 7.90 16.92 17.22
C HIS A 48 6.92 16.39 18.29
N ASP A 49 6.82 17.00 19.48
CA ASP A 49 5.94 16.55 20.56
C ASP A 49 4.53 16.21 20.06
N SER A 50 3.80 17.17 19.49
CA SER A 50 2.44 16.95 18.97
C SER A 50 2.33 15.95 17.79
N ILE A 51 3.44 15.72 17.07
CA ILE A 51 3.51 14.81 15.93
C ILE A 51 3.69 13.37 16.41
N GLY A 52 4.49 13.16 17.45
CA GLY A 52 5.00 11.85 17.86
C GLY A 52 6.23 11.42 17.05
N TYR A 53 6.69 10.19 17.27
CA TYR A 53 7.88 9.63 16.64
C TYR A 53 7.80 8.12 16.47
N LEU A 54 8.62 7.54 15.60
CA LEU A 54 8.82 6.11 15.46
C LEU A 54 9.78 5.63 16.55
N SER A 55 9.28 4.78 17.46
CA SER A 55 10.05 4.22 18.57
C SER A 55 10.58 2.85 18.18
N ILE A 56 11.86 2.81 17.76
CA ILE A 56 12.51 1.61 17.24
C ILE A 56 13.11 0.82 18.40
N LYS A 57 12.64 -0.42 18.55
CA LYS A 57 12.96 -1.34 19.65
C LYS A 57 13.26 -2.73 19.11
N THR A 58 13.98 -3.51 19.91
CA THR A 58 14.22 -4.92 19.66
C THR A 58 13.16 -5.80 20.30
N ILE A 59 12.96 -6.99 19.74
CA ILE A 59 12.11 -8.05 20.28
C ILE A 59 12.77 -9.40 20.04
N ARG A 60 12.50 -10.39 20.88
CA ARG A 60 13.05 -11.75 20.75
C ARG A 60 12.71 -12.40 19.40
N ASN A 61 11.45 -12.32 18.97
CA ASN A 61 10.94 -12.98 17.77
C ASN A 61 9.94 -12.09 17.02
N GLY A 62 10.00 -12.16 15.68
CA GLY A 62 9.07 -11.47 14.78
C GLY A 62 9.42 -10.01 14.50
N CYS A 63 8.67 -9.43 13.57
CA CYS A 63 8.75 -8.04 13.14
C CYS A 63 7.33 -7.48 13.22
N LYS A 64 7.16 -6.26 13.73
CA LYS A 64 5.84 -5.61 13.77
C LYS A 64 5.93 -4.09 13.94
N SER A 65 5.01 -3.39 13.31
CA SER A 65 4.80 -1.96 13.47
C SER A 65 3.31 -1.61 13.58
N HIS A 66 3.03 -0.45 14.16
CA HIS A 66 1.70 0.12 14.15
C HIS A 66 1.33 0.67 12.76
N VAL A 67 0.05 0.59 12.39
CA VAL A 67 -0.46 1.17 11.14
C VAL A 67 -0.65 2.68 11.32
N GLY A 68 0.23 3.46 10.71
CA GLY A 68 0.28 4.91 10.89
C GLY A 68 0.87 5.34 12.23
N ARG A 69 0.93 6.64 12.46
CA ARG A 69 1.47 7.24 13.68
C ARG A 69 0.47 7.21 14.85
N VAL A 70 1.02 7.20 16.05
CA VAL A 70 0.33 7.55 17.30
C VAL A 70 0.63 9.03 17.62
N PRO A 71 -0.35 9.94 17.50
CA PRO A 71 -0.12 11.36 17.79
C PRO A 71 0.37 11.60 19.22
N GLY A 72 1.37 12.47 19.39
CA GLY A 72 1.88 12.84 20.72
C GLY A 72 2.78 11.80 21.40
N LYS A 73 3.03 10.64 20.76
CA LYS A 73 3.65 9.49 21.44
C LYS A 73 4.60 8.73 20.54
N GLY A 74 5.39 7.84 21.16
CA GLY A 74 6.18 6.84 20.47
C GLY A 74 5.29 5.81 19.78
N THR A 75 5.31 5.81 18.45
CA THR A 75 4.70 4.80 17.58
C THR A 75 5.56 3.54 17.63
N PRO A 76 5.05 2.39 18.08
CA PRO A 76 5.87 1.20 18.28
C PRO A 76 6.37 0.60 16.96
N PHE A 77 7.66 0.27 16.93
CA PHE A 77 8.33 -0.42 15.84
C PHE A 77 9.31 -1.45 16.41
N TYR A 78 8.99 -2.72 16.27
CA TYR A 78 9.73 -3.81 16.90
C TYR A 78 10.36 -4.72 15.85
N LEU A 79 11.67 -4.94 15.97
CA LEU A 79 12.42 -5.85 15.10
C LEU A 79 13.21 -6.88 15.92
N ALA A 80 13.07 -8.15 15.57
CA ALA A 80 14.05 -9.17 15.90
C ALA A 80 15.23 -9.12 14.92
N ARG A 81 16.39 -9.67 15.30
CA ARG A 81 17.59 -9.69 14.44
C ARG A 81 17.31 -10.26 13.04
N VAL A 82 16.50 -11.32 12.97
CA VAL A 82 16.12 -11.98 11.70
C VAL A 82 15.36 -11.07 10.73
N CYS A 83 14.73 -10.01 11.22
CA CYS A 83 14.02 -9.04 10.38
C CYS A 83 14.97 -8.30 9.45
N CYS A 84 16.24 -8.16 9.82
CA CYS A 84 17.26 -7.50 9.02
C CYS A 84 17.97 -8.42 8.03
N ASN A 85 17.58 -9.71 7.95
CA ASN A 85 18.10 -10.64 6.93
C ASN A 85 17.65 -10.25 5.52
N LYS A 86 16.48 -9.60 5.41
CA LYS A 86 15.95 -9.12 4.14
C LYS A 86 15.43 -7.70 4.29
N LYS A 87 15.93 -6.79 3.44
CA LYS A 87 15.54 -5.37 3.48
C LYS A 87 14.04 -5.16 3.33
N GLY A 88 13.36 -5.94 2.49
CA GLY A 88 11.92 -5.84 2.29
C GLY A 88 11.10 -6.17 3.55
N THR A 89 11.62 -6.93 4.50
CA THR A 89 10.96 -7.12 5.80
C THR A 89 10.92 -5.81 6.60
N VAL A 90 12.00 -5.04 6.61
CA VAL A 90 12.01 -3.73 7.27
C VAL A 90 11.15 -2.72 6.49
N LEU A 91 11.19 -2.77 5.15
CA LEU A 91 10.31 -1.95 4.30
C LEU A 91 8.82 -2.23 4.56
N HIS A 92 8.44 -3.50 4.78
CA HIS A 92 7.08 -3.89 5.15
C HIS A 92 6.62 -3.18 6.43
N GLU A 93 7.45 -3.22 7.48
CA GLU A 93 7.12 -2.57 8.75
C GLU A 93 7.09 -1.03 8.62
N LEU A 94 7.98 -0.45 7.80
CA LEU A 94 7.94 0.98 7.51
C LEU A 94 6.70 1.37 6.68
N MET A 95 6.22 0.51 5.78
CA MET A 95 4.95 0.73 5.09
C MET A 95 3.77 0.71 6.05
N HIS A 96 3.75 -0.20 7.03
CA HIS A 96 2.78 -0.11 8.14
C HIS A 96 2.87 1.23 8.86
N THR A 97 4.07 1.66 9.24
CA THR A 97 4.31 2.98 9.87
C THR A 97 3.74 4.13 9.03
N LEU A 98 3.81 4.04 7.70
CA LEU A 98 3.28 5.06 6.80
C LEU A 98 1.75 5.02 6.63
N GLY A 99 1.08 3.98 7.14
CA GLY A 99 -0.37 3.84 7.14
C GLY A 99 -0.90 2.79 6.17
N PHE A 100 -0.05 1.93 5.62
CA PHE A 100 -0.46 0.85 4.73
C PHE A 100 -0.78 -0.42 5.51
N ILE A 101 -1.69 -1.22 4.95
CA ILE A 101 -2.09 -2.51 5.51
C ILE A 101 -1.92 -3.60 4.47
N HIS A 102 -2.14 -4.85 4.86
CA HIS A 102 -1.80 -5.98 4.02
C HIS A 102 -2.62 -6.07 2.74
N GLU A 103 -1.97 -6.36 1.62
CA GLU A 103 -2.60 -6.40 0.29
C GLU A 103 -3.61 -7.56 0.18
N HIS A 104 -3.39 -8.69 0.87
CA HIS A 104 -4.33 -9.82 0.90
C HIS A 104 -5.66 -9.47 1.58
N SER A 105 -5.67 -8.49 2.49
CA SER A 105 -6.87 -8.10 3.24
C SER A 105 -7.78 -7.15 2.46
N ARG A 106 -7.39 -6.74 1.24
CA ARG A 106 -8.21 -5.89 0.37
C ARG A 106 -9.61 -6.48 0.15
N PRO A 107 -10.65 -5.65 -0.03
CA PRO A 107 -12.01 -6.14 -0.23
C PRO A 107 -12.21 -6.86 -1.58
N ASP A 108 -11.40 -6.54 -2.59
CA ASP A 108 -11.39 -7.20 -3.91
C ASP A 108 -10.51 -8.46 -3.96
N SER A 109 -9.72 -8.77 -2.93
CA SER A 109 -8.77 -9.90 -2.89
C SER A 109 -9.31 -11.25 -3.37
N LYS A 110 -10.59 -11.57 -3.12
CA LYS A 110 -11.22 -12.83 -3.55
C LYS A 110 -11.29 -13.02 -5.07
N THR A 111 -11.11 -11.96 -5.86
CA THR A 111 -10.98 -12.12 -7.32
C THR A 111 -9.57 -12.50 -7.75
N TYR A 112 -8.57 -12.34 -6.87
CA TYR A 112 -7.14 -12.44 -7.19
C TYR A 112 -6.45 -13.61 -6.49
N ILE A 113 -6.89 -13.95 -5.27
CA ILE A 113 -6.31 -15.00 -4.43
C ILE A 113 -7.38 -15.91 -3.84
N ASP A 114 -6.99 -17.14 -3.55
CA ASP A 114 -7.74 -18.09 -2.74
C ASP A 114 -7.01 -18.30 -1.40
N ILE A 115 -7.79 -18.39 -0.32
CA ILE A 115 -7.29 -18.63 1.04
C ILE A 115 -7.86 -19.95 1.53
N ASP A 116 -7.00 -20.95 1.72
CA ASP A 116 -7.36 -22.22 2.32
C ASP A 116 -7.35 -22.11 3.85
N LYS A 117 -8.51 -21.77 4.41
CA LYS A 117 -8.69 -21.68 5.87
C LYS A 117 -8.49 -23.02 6.60
N ASN A 118 -8.61 -24.16 5.92
CA ASN A 118 -8.41 -25.46 6.53
C ASN A 118 -6.94 -25.69 6.89
N ASN A 119 -6.02 -25.01 6.19
CA ASN A 119 -4.59 -25.12 6.44
C ASN A 119 -4.02 -24.04 7.38
N VAL A 120 -4.87 -23.20 7.97
CA VAL A 120 -4.46 -22.12 8.87
C VAL A 120 -4.56 -22.58 10.32
N ALA A 121 -3.56 -22.26 11.13
CA ALA A 121 -3.64 -22.47 12.58
C ALA A 121 -4.81 -21.65 13.16
N LYS A 122 -5.73 -22.29 13.90
CA LYS A 122 -7.00 -21.66 14.34
C LYS A 122 -6.82 -20.31 15.04
N VAL A 123 -5.75 -20.17 15.83
CA VAL A 123 -5.39 -18.93 16.55
C VAL A 123 -5.14 -17.73 15.62
N HIS A 124 -4.84 -17.97 14.35
CA HIS A 124 -4.49 -16.94 13.36
C HIS A 124 -5.57 -16.68 12.32
N TRP A 125 -6.75 -17.32 12.40
CA TRP A 125 -7.83 -17.12 11.42
C TRP A 125 -8.22 -15.65 11.22
N LYS A 126 -8.17 -14.84 12.29
CA LYS A 126 -8.50 -13.42 12.23
C LYS A 126 -7.51 -12.61 11.39
N ASN A 127 -6.25 -13.03 11.28
CA ASN A 127 -5.21 -12.34 10.50
C ASN A 127 -5.43 -12.46 8.98
N LEU A 128 -6.30 -13.38 8.55
CA LEU A 128 -6.67 -13.58 7.15
C LEU A 128 -8.05 -13.00 6.81
N ASN A 129 -8.70 -12.36 7.77
CA ASN A 129 -9.93 -11.63 7.48
C ASN A 129 -9.62 -10.36 6.70
N ARG A 130 -10.61 -9.90 5.95
CA ARG A 130 -10.58 -8.56 5.35
C ARG A 130 -10.62 -7.53 6.46
N GLU A 131 -9.89 -6.44 6.28
CA GLU A 131 -9.90 -5.36 7.25
C GLU A 131 -10.90 -4.28 6.84
N ASP A 132 -11.84 -3.96 7.72
CA ASP A 132 -12.86 -2.93 7.50
C ASP A 132 -12.24 -1.54 7.25
N VAL A 133 -10.99 -1.32 7.64
CA VAL A 133 -10.28 -0.07 7.37
C VAL A 133 -10.14 0.19 5.87
N TRP A 134 -10.10 -0.85 5.01
CA TRP A 134 -10.16 -0.68 3.55
C TRP A 134 -11.43 0.01 3.07
N LEU A 135 -12.54 -0.06 3.81
CA LEU A 135 -13.77 0.68 3.48
C LEU A 135 -13.63 2.19 3.69
N LYS A 136 -12.55 2.63 4.32
CA LYS A 136 -12.22 4.04 4.62
C LYS A 136 -11.03 4.54 3.81
N ILE A 137 -10.44 3.69 2.97
CA ILE A 137 -9.28 4.01 2.12
C ILE A 137 -9.74 3.92 0.67
N PRO A 138 -9.58 4.97 -0.15
CA PRO A 138 -9.79 4.83 -1.58
C PRO A 138 -8.72 3.90 -2.13
N ILE A 139 -9.17 2.72 -2.55
CA ILE A 139 -8.32 1.79 -3.26
C ILE A 139 -8.13 2.34 -4.67
N THR A 140 -6.88 2.58 -4.97
CA THR A 140 -6.42 3.52 -5.98
C THR A 140 -5.45 2.90 -6.96
N THR A 141 -5.11 1.64 -6.69
CA THR A 141 -4.27 0.79 -7.50
C THR A 141 -5.01 -0.52 -7.74
N MET A 142 -4.64 -1.20 -8.81
CA MET A 142 -5.02 -2.58 -8.99
C MET A 142 -4.43 -3.45 -7.87
N TYR A 143 -4.93 -4.68 -7.76
CA TYR A 143 -4.32 -5.66 -6.86
C TYR A 143 -2.88 -5.96 -7.26
N ASP A 144 -1.99 -5.92 -6.27
CA ASP A 144 -0.54 -6.01 -6.43
C ASP A 144 0.03 -7.29 -5.79
N TYR A 145 0.27 -8.30 -6.62
CA TYR A 145 0.87 -9.57 -6.19
C TYR A 145 2.32 -9.40 -5.69
N ASP A 146 3.04 -8.40 -6.22
CA ASP A 146 4.44 -8.11 -5.90
C ASP A 146 4.58 -7.17 -4.69
N SER A 147 3.47 -6.69 -4.13
CA SER A 147 3.52 -5.77 -2.98
C SER A 147 4.30 -6.39 -1.83
N VAL A 148 5.20 -5.61 -1.23
CA VAL A 148 5.87 -5.99 0.01
C VAL A 148 4.86 -6.21 1.14
N MET A 149 3.66 -5.60 1.02
CA MET A 149 2.54 -5.75 1.94
C MET A 149 1.71 -7.02 1.72
N HIS A 150 2.01 -7.82 0.69
CA HIS A 150 1.34 -9.10 0.50
C HIS A 150 1.92 -10.16 1.46
N TYR A 151 1.06 -11.00 2.04
CA TYR A 151 1.49 -12.15 2.82
C TYR A 151 2.11 -13.25 1.94
N SER A 152 3.01 -14.04 2.54
CA SER A 152 3.58 -15.21 1.89
C SER A 152 2.53 -16.30 1.67
N PRO A 153 2.77 -17.24 0.73
CA PRO A 153 1.86 -18.35 0.48
C PRO A 153 1.62 -19.20 1.73
N HIS A 154 2.58 -19.24 2.67
CA HIS A 154 2.56 -20.10 3.87
C HIS A 154 2.19 -19.34 5.15
N ALA A 155 1.76 -18.08 5.05
CA ALA A 155 1.46 -17.26 6.21
C ALA A 155 0.43 -17.95 7.14
N PHE A 156 0.83 -18.15 8.39
CA PHE A 156 0.03 -18.80 9.44
C PHE A 156 -0.39 -20.26 9.17
N SER A 157 0.35 -20.94 8.30
CA SER A 157 0.15 -22.36 8.02
C SER A 157 0.31 -23.20 9.28
N LYS A 158 -0.61 -24.16 9.49
CA LYS A 158 -0.55 -25.09 10.63
C LYS A 158 0.49 -26.21 10.46
N ASN A 159 0.93 -26.48 9.22
CA ASN A 159 1.80 -27.61 8.88
C ASN A 159 2.86 -27.26 7.81
N GLY A 160 3.06 -25.97 7.53
CA GLY A 160 3.98 -25.50 6.47
C GLY A 160 3.41 -25.56 5.04
N GLY A 161 2.23 -26.15 4.82
CA GLY A 161 1.57 -26.14 3.51
C GLY A 161 1.11 -24.75 3.06
N VAL A 162 0.72 -24.63 1.80
CA VAL A 162 0.20 -23.38 1.22
C VAL A 162 -1.14 -23.02 1.86
N VAL A 163 -1.32 -21.74 2.19
CA VAL A 163 -2.53 -21.11 2.72
C VAL A 163 -3.10 -20.12 1.72
N ILE A 164 -2.25 -19.30 1.10
CA ILE A 164 -2.66 -18.27 0.13
C ILE A 164 -2.15 -18.66 -1.25
N LYS A 165 -3.05 -18.75 -2.23
CA LYS A 165 -2.70 -19.05 -3.63
C LYS A 165 -3.20 -17.94 -4.55
N ALA A 166 -2.33 -17.42 -5.41
CA ALA A 166 -2.75 -16.53 -6.49
C ALA A 166 -3.49 -17.33 -7.58
N ARG A 167 -4.66 -16.84 -8.00
CA ARG A 167 -5.51 -17.52 -9.00
C ARG A 167 -4.86 -17.62 -10.38
N ASN A 168 -3.98 -16.68 -10.71
CA ASN A 168 -3.20 -16.66 -11.95
C ASN A 168 -1.80 -17.27 -11.79
N ASN A 169 -1.54 -17.99 -10.69
CA ASN A 169 -0.25 -18.60 -10.36
C ASN A 169 0.95 -17.62 -10.28
N ARG A 170 0.71 -16.31 -10.16
CA ARG A 170 1.80 -15.35 -9.87
C ARG A 170 2.39 -15.60 -8.48
N THR A 171 3.69 -15.32 -8.34
CA THR A 171 4.39 -15.34 -7.06
C THR A 171 3.87 -14.23 -6.15
N ILE A 172 3.84 -14.50 -4.84
CA ILE A 172 3.37 -13.55 -3.82
C ILE A 172 4.26 -13.60 -2.58
N GLY A 173 4.28 -12.51 -1.82
CA GLY A 173 4.91 -12.44 -0.51
C GLY A 173 6.44 -12.30 -0.53
N GLN A 174 6.98 -11.73 -1.61
CA GLN A 174 8.38 -11.30 -1.64
C GLN A 174 8.70 -10.34 -0.49
N ARG A 175 9.96 -10.32 -0.06
CA ARG A 175 10.48 -9.45 1.02
C ARG A 175 11.82 -8.83 0.63
N ASP A 176 11.98 -8.50 -0.64
CA ASP A 176 13.24 -8.03 -1.21
C ASP A 176 13.16 -6.52 -1.56
N HIS A 177 12.03 -6.03 -2.09
CA HIS A 177 11.87 -4.64 -2.55
C HIS A 177 10.45 -4.07 -2.34
N LEU A 178 10.31 -2.75 -2.51
CA LEU A 178 9.00 -2.10 -2.72
C LEU A 178 8.57 -2.31 -4.17
N SER A 179 7.34 -2.76 -4.39
CA SER A 179 6.81 -2.81 -5.75
C SER A 179 6.64 -1.40 -6.32
N ILE A 180 6.49 -1.31 -7.64
CA ILE A 180 6.16 -0.05 -8.32
C ILE A 180 4.86 0.55 -7.75
N LEU A 181 3.86 -0.30 -7.46
CA LEU A 181 2.58 0.14 -6.91
C LEU A 181 2.68 0.50 -5.43
N ASP A 182 3.59 -0.09 -4.65
CA ASP A 182 3.88 0.34 -3.28
C ASP A 182 4.46 1.77 -3.25
N VAL A 183 5.46 2.03 -4.09
CA VAL A 183 6.04 3.38 -4.26
C VAL A 183 4.96 4.36 -4.70
N TYR A 184 4.11 3.95 -5.64
CA TYR A 184 3.00 4.78 -6.07
C TYR A 184 2.05 5.11 -4.92
N LYS A 185 1.57 4.10 -4.18
CA LYS A 185 0.69 4.23 -3.02
C LYS A 185 1.25 5.21 -1.99
N ILE A 186 2.56 5.11 -1.67
CA ILE A 186 3.25 6.06 -0.76
C ILE A 186 3.14 7.47 -1.31
N ASN A 187 3.59 7.68 -2.55
CA ASN A 187 3.65 9.00 -3.16
C ASN A 187 2.26 9.65 -3.26
N THR A 188 1.24 8.87 -3.57
CA THR A 188 -0.10 9.42 -3.69
C THR A 188 -0.74 9.70 -2.33
N LEU A 189 -0.59 8.80 -1.35
CA LEU A 189 -1.06 9.04 0.02
C LEU A 189 -0.41 10.30 0.61
N TYR A 190 0.87 10.51 0.31
CA TYR A 190 1.65 11.64 0.80
C TYR A 190 1.64 12.89 -0.08
N ARG A 191 0.98 12.84 -1.24
CA ARG A 191 0.86 13.96 -2.20
C ARG A 191 2.23 14.51 -2.63
N CYS A 192 3.16 13.61 -2.91
CA CYS A 192 4.50 13.97 -3.32
C CYS A 192 4.48 14.69 -4.68
N LYS A 193 4.99 15.94 -4.72
CA LYS A 193 4.89 16.81 -5.89
C LYS A 193 5.53 16.23 -7.15
N SER A 194 6.65 15.53 -7.03
CA SER A 194 7.35 14.87 -8.14
C SER A 194 6.50 13.77 -8.80
N TYR A 195 5.62 13.13 -8.04
CA TYR A 195 4.75 12.04 -8.50
C TYR A 195 3.34 12.50 -8.90
N LEU A 196 2.99 13.78 -8.70
CA LEU A 196 1.76 14.37 -9.26
C LEU A 196 1.83 14.51 -10.78
N LYS A 197 3.03 14.38 -11.36
CA LYS A 197 3.28 14.26 -12.79
C LYS A 197 3.05 12.81 -13.24
N CYS A 198 1.79 12.47 -13.47
CA CYS A 198 1.41 11.17 -13.99
C CYS A 198 0.92 11.32 -15.43
N TYR A 199 1.86 11.24 -16.37
CA TYR A 199 1.66 11.30 -17.82
C TYR A 199 2.27 10.07 -18.46
N ASP A 200 1.91 9.72 -19.69
CA ASP A 200 2.57 8.61 -20.38
C ASP A 200 4.07 8.88 -20.58
N ASN A 201 4.90 7.86 -20.33
CA ASN A 201 6.33 7.94 -20.60
C ASN A 201 6.64 7.73 -22.10
N LEU A 202 5.77 7.02 -22.83
CA LEU A 202 5.78 6.98 -24.29
C LEU A 202 4.89 8.08 -24.87
N GLU A 203 5.06 8.39 -26.16
CA GLU A 203 4.15 9.29 -26.84
C GLU A 203 2.71 8.75 -26.87
N LEU A 204 1.74 9.66 -26.96
CA LEU A 204 0.31 9.29 -26.93
C LEU A 204 -0.04 8.26 -28.01
N ASN A 205 0.52 8.39 -29.21
CA ASN A 205 0.27 7.46 -30.31
C ASN A 205 0.81 6.06 -30.01
N ASP A 206 2.01 5.97 -29.42
CA ASP A 206 2.58 4.70 -28.98
C ASP A 206 1.74 4.07 -27.87
N CYS A 207 1.21 4.88 -26.95
CA CYS A 207 0.34 4.37 -25.89
C CYS A 207 -1.04 3.94 -26.38
N ILE A 208 -1.59 4.61 -27.39
CA ILE A 208 -2.83 4.16 -28.06
C ILE A 208 -2.56 2.85 -28.78
N GLU A 209 -1.52 2.78 -29.60
CA GLU A 209 -1.23 1.60 -30.41
C GLU A 209 -0.81 0.40 -29.55
N GLN A 210 0.16 0.59 -28.66
CA GLN A 210 0.69 -0.50 -27.85
C GLN A 210 -0.20 -0.79 -26.64
N GLY A 211 -0.62 0.25 -25.92
CA GLY A 211 -1.41 0.11 -24.70
C GLY A 211 -2.83 -0.35 -24.98
N LEU A 212 -3.59 0.41 -25.79
CA LEU A 212 -5.01 0.17 -26.02
C LEU A 212 -5.27 -0.84 -27.14
N VAL A 213 -4.71 -0.63 -28.33
CA VAL A 213 -4.97 -1.47 -29.52
C VAL A 213 -4.35 -2.86 -29.34
N LYS A 214 -3.06 -2.93 -29.00
CA LYS A 214 -2.36 -4.20 -28.71
C LYS A 214 -2.61 -4.71 -27.29
N LYS A 215 -3.50 -4.06 -26.54
CA LYS A 215 -3.94 -4.44 -25.18
C LYS A 215 -2.80 -4.60 -24.17
N LYS A 216 -1.64 -3.97 -24.37
CA LYS A 216 -0.54 -4.04 -23.39
C LYS A 216 -0.89 -3.36 -22.07
N CYS A 217 -1.94 -2.54 -21.99
CA CYS A 217 -2.47 -2.08 -20.70
C CYS A 217 -2.94 -3.22 -19.77
N ALA A 218 -3.18 -4.44 -20.31
CA ALA A 218 -3.44 -5.63 -19.50
C ALA A 218 -2.18 -6.14 -18.76
N ASP A 219 -0.99 -5.88 -19.32
CA ASP A 219 0.26 -5.99 -18.61
C ASP A 219 0.45 -4.75 -17.75
N LYS A 220 0.20 -4.93 -16.46
CA LYS A 220 0.21 -3.85 -15.45
C LYS A 220 1.59 -3.23 -15.30
N ASP A 221 2.64 -4.02 -15.45
CA ASP A 221 4.02 -3.60 -15.26
C ASP A 221 4.44 -2.74 -16.47
N TRP A 222 4.14 -3.22 -17.68
CA TRP A 222 4.36 -2.44 -18.91
C TRP A 222 3.50 -1.17 -18.92
N GLY A 223 2.21 -1.28 -18.63
CA GLY A 223 1.27 -0.18 -18.70
C GLY A 223 1.59 0.91 -17.69
N PHE A 224 2.01 0.57 -16.47
CA PHE A 224 2.45 1.58 -15.49
C PHE A 224 3.79 2.21 -15.88
N ALA A 225 4.73 1.41 -16.40
CA ALA A 225 6.05 1.91 -16.79
C ALA A 225 6.02 2.81 -18.03
N ASN A 226 5.08 2.59 -18.96
CA ASN A 226 5.08 3.26 -20.27
C ASN A 226 3.88 4.18 -20.47
N CYS A 227 2.68 3.73 -20.10
CA CYS A 227 1.43 4.37 -20.50
C CYS A 227 0.51 4.58 -19.29
N LYS A 228 1.08 5.12 -18.20
CA LYS A 228 0.39 5.29 -16.92
C LYS A 228 -0.88 6.12 -17.01
N GLN A 229 -0.93 7.12 -17.88
CA GLN A 229 -2.12 7.93 -18.08
C GLN A 229 -3.13 7.22 -18.98
N THR A 230 -2.67 6.74 -20.14
CA THR A 230 -3.51 6.05 -21.13
C THR A 230 -4.12 4.75 -20.60
N CYS A 231 -3.35 3.98 -19.83
CA CYS A 231 -3.82 2.75 -19.18
C CYS A 231 -4.59 3.00 -17.87
N GLY A 232 -4.82 4.26 -17.50
CA GLY A 232 -5.68 4.63 -16.37
C GLY A 232 -5.02 4.51 -14.99
N PHE A 233 -3.70 4.37 -14.90
CA PHE A 233 -2.96 4.30 -13.63
C PHE A 233 -2.83 5.64 -12.93
N CYS A 234 -2.98 6.76 -13.64
CA CYS A 234 -2.76 8.12 -13.13
C CYS A 234 -3.87 8.76 -12.29
N ARG A 235 -4.94 8.03 -11.97
CA ARG A 235 -6.07 8.60 -11.22
C ARG A 235 -6.11 8.07 -9.80
N PRO A 236 -5.48 8.73 -8.80
CA PRO A 236 -5.94 8.34 -7.48
C PRO A 236 -5.97 9.29 -6.29
N PHE A 237 -5.51 10.55 -6.23
CA PHE A 237 -5.76 11.33 -4.98
C PHE A 237 -5.96 12.84 -5.12
N GLN A 238 -6.37 13.30 -6.30
CA GLN A 238 -7.23 14.47 -6.38
C GLN A 238 -8.50 13.99 -7.05
N LYS A 239 -9.69 14.37 -6.55
CA LYS A 239 -10.81 14.54 -7.48
C LYS A 239 -10.22 15.47 -8.55
N PRO A 240 -10.01 15.04 -9.81
CA PRO A 240 -9.59 16.00 -10.81
C PRO A 240 -10.57 17.15 -10.75
N TYR A 241 -10.07 18.35 -11.04
CA TYR A 241 -10.94 19.50 -11.21
C TYR A 241 -12.10 19.05 -12.13
N ARG A 242 -13.33 19.01 -11.59
CA ARG A 242 -14.53 18.60 -12.34
C ARG A 242 -14.60 19.57 -13.52
N ARG A 243 -14.29 19.12 -14.74
CA ARG A 243 -14.90 19.79 -15.90
C ARG A 243 -16.38 19.48 -15.82
N TYR A 244 -17.20 20.51 -15.99
CA TYR A 244 -18.64 20.38 -16.05
C TYR A 244 -18.98 19.30 -17.09
N GLY A 245 -19.60 18.19 -16.68
CA GLY A 245 -20.01 17.07 -17.55
C GLY A 245 -19.20 15.77 -17.46
N ASP A 246 -18.06 15.69 -16.77
CA ASP A 246 -17.26 14.46 -16.71
C ASP A 246 -17.83 13.41 -15.72
N CYS A 247 -18.51 12.40 -16.25
CA CYS A 247 -19.06 11.25 -15.52
C CYS A 247 -18.08 10.07 -15.50
N ILE A 248 -17.20 10.01 -14.49
CA ILE A 248 -16.13 8.99 -14.42
C ILE A 248 -16.03 8.31 -13.05
N ASP A 249 -15.55 7.07 -13.06
CA ASP A 249 -15.12 6.37 -11.84
C ASP A 249 -13.66 6.69 -11.54
N PHE A 250 -13.37 6.95 -10.27
CA PHE A 250 -12.05 7.28 -9.74
C PHE A 250 -11.36 6.11 -9.06
N SER A 251 -12.07 5.00 -8.82
CA SER A 251 -11.50 3.79 -8.23
C SER A 251 -11.68 2.58 -9.15
N PRO A 252 -10.64 1.74 -9.34
CA PRO A 252 -10.79 0.46 -10.02
C PRO A 252 -11.72 -0.51 -9.27
N MET A 253 -12.09 -0.22 -8.02
CA MET A 253 -13.02 -1.04 -7.23
C MET A 253 -14.50 -0.76 -7.50
N CYS A 254 -14.84 0.28 -8.26
CA CYS A 254 -16.23 0.65 -8.48
C CYS A 254 -17.13 -0.51 -8.97
N PRO A 255 -16.72 -1.35 -9.93
CA PRO A 255 -17.51 -2.53 -10.32
C PRO A 255 -17.78 -3.50 -9.15
N TRP A 256 -16.80 -3.70 -8.27
CA TRP A 256 -16.94 -4.57 -7.10
C TRP A 256 -17.90 -3.95 -6.07
N TRP A 257 -17.74 -2.67 -5.73
CA TRP A 257 -18.59 -1.97 -4.77
C TRP A 257 -20.05 -1.89 -5.21
N VAL A 258 -20.31 -1.69 -6.51
CA VAL A 258 -21.66 -1.78 -7.10
C VAL A 258 -22.26 -3.16 -6.88
N LYS A 259 -21.51 -4.22 -7.21
CA LYS A 259 -21.97 -5.61 -7.02
C LYS A 259 -22.29 -5.95 -5.56
N GLN A 260 -21.63 -5.29 -4.61
CA GLN A 260 -21.92 -5.42 -3.18
C GLN A 260 -23.08 -4.52 -2.69
N GLY A 261 -23.73 -3.76 -3.59
CA GLY A 261 -24.85 -2.89 -3.26
C GLY A 261 -24.47 -1.72 -2.34
N LEU A 262 -23.24 -1.19 -2.48
CA LEU A 262 -22.71 -0.13 -1.61
C LEU A 262 -22.99 1.29 -2.13
N CYS A 263 -23.46 1.44 -3.37
CA CYS A 263 -23.97 2.71 -3.89
C CYS A 263 -25.09 3.24 -3.00
N GLY A 264 -25.07 4.54 -2.68
CA GLY A 264 -25.99 5.19 -1.75
C GLY A 264 -25.70 4.94 -0.26
N LYS A 265 -25.02 3.84 0.09
CA LYS A 265 -24.79 3.43 1.49
C LYS A 265 -23.45 3.89 2.06
N ARG A 266 -22.44 4.12 1.22
CA ARG A 266 -21.09 4.50 1.66
C ARG A 266 -20.63 5.78 0.98
N LYS A 267 -20.24 6.78 1.77
CA LYS A 267 -19.72 8.07 1.31
C LYS A 267 -18.56 7.90 0.31
N LEU A 268 -17.59 7.05 0.63
CA LEU A 268 -16.45 6.74 -0.26
C LEU A 268 -16.92 6.22 -1.62
N VAL A 269 -17.81 5.24 -1.65
CA VAL A 269 -18.31 4.64 -2.90
C VAL A 269 -19.04 5.69 -3.74
N ASN A 270 -19.87 6.51 -3.09
CA ASN A 270 -20.60 7.58 -3.78
C ASN A 270 -19.68 8.66 -4.36
N GLU A 271 -18.60 8.99 -3.65
CA GLU A 271 -17.64 10.02 -4.07
C GLU A 271 -16.67 9.55 -5.15
N TRP A 272 -16.41 8.24 -5.25
CA TRP A 272 -15.39 7.66 -6.12
C TRP A 272 -15.96 6.89 -7.31
N CYS A 273 -17.26 6.57 -7.30
CA CYS A 273 -17.90 5.72 -8.31
C CYS A 273 -19.11 6.39 -8.93
N GLU A 274 -18.98 7.66 -9.30
CA GLU A 274 -20.10 8.46 -9.82
C GLU A 274 -20.71 7.80 -11.06
N ARG A 275 -19.89 7.29 -11.99
CA ARG A 275 -20.38 6.58 -13.18
C ARG A 275 -21.00 5.23 -12.83
N SER A 276 -20.27 4.39 -12.12
CA SER A 276 -20.68 3.03 -11.75
C SER A 276 -21.93 3.00 -10.86
N CYS A 277 -22.15 4.02 -10.04
CA CYS A 277 -23.33 4.15 -9.18
C CYS A 277 -24.47 4.98 -9.80
N ASN A 278 -24.37 5.36 -11.09
CA ASN A 278 -25.36 6.22 -11.77
C ASN A 278 -25.64 7.53 -11.02
N ARG A 279 -24.59 8.21 -10.54
CA ARG A 279 -24.64 9.46 -9.77
C ARG A 279 -23.97 10.63 -10.48
N CYS A 280 -23.97 10.61 -11.80
CA CYS A 280 -23.43 11.70 -12.60
C CYS A 280 -24.45 12.84 -12.65
N PHE A 281 -24.22 13.87 -11.85
CA PHE A 281 -24.99 15.10 -11.76
C PHE A 281 -24.05 16.30 -11.92
#